data_AF-A0A9W4UW11-F1
#
_entry.id   AF-A0A9W4UW11-F1
#
_cell.length_a   1.000
_cell.length_b   1.000
_cell.length_c   1.000
_cell.angle_alpha   90.00
_cell.angle_beta   90.00
_cell.angle_gamma   90.00
#
_symmetry.space_group_name_H-M   'P 1'
#
loop_
_entity.id
_entity.type
_entity.pdbx_description
1 polymer ?
#
loop_
_entity_poly.entity_id
_entity_poly.type
_entity_poly.pdbx_seq_one_letter_code
_entity_poly.pdbx_strand_id
1 'polypeptide(L)'
;MDVYKKMMNPMEHDMLLAYVYLMYPNMSYRLDDYGRIVKNRKELVMSLIKDRKISSQRGSELWGVSHSVVIAEMNKRRMQVLR
;
A
#
# COMPACT_ATOMS: atom_id res chain seq x y z
N MET A 1 7.03 -15.57 -14.76
CA MET A 1 7.08 -15.76 -13.29
C MET A 1 8.01 -14.77 -12.57
N ASP A 2 9.08 -14.26 -13.19
CA ASP A 2 10.08 -13.42 -12.50
C ASP A 2 9.60 -12.02 -12.05
N VAL A 3 8.63 -11.43 -12.76
CA VAL A 3 8.12 -10.09 -12.42
C VAL A 3 7.43 -10.10 -11.05
N TYR A 4 6.62 -11.13 -10.76
CA TYR A 4 5.92 -11.26 -9.49
C TYR A 4 6.89 -11.51 -8.33
N LYS A 5 7.92 -12.33 -8.53
CA LYS A 5 8.98 -12.55 -7.54
C LYS A 5 9.76 -11.26 -7.24
N LYS A 6 10.10 -10.46 -8.25
CA LYS A 6 10.76 -9.16 -8.06
C LYS A 6 9.85 -8.13 -7.38
N MET A 7 8.55 -8.16 -7.66
CA MET A 7 7.59 -7.29 -6.98
C MET A 7 7.49 -7.65 -5.50
N MET A 8 7.36 -8.93 -5.16
CA MET A 8 7.16 -9.40 -3.78
C MET A 8 8.44 -9.45 -2.93
N ASN A 9 9.62 -9.34 -3.52
CA ASN A 9 10.88 -9.39 -2.79
C ASN A 9 11.55 -7.99 -2.71
N PRO A 10 11.99 -7.51 -1.54
CA PRO A 10 11.60 -7.89 -0.19
C PRO A 10 10.37 -7.06 0.26
N MET A 11 9.17 -7.64 0.29
CA MET A 11 8.04 -7.05 1.01
C MET A 11 7.94 -7.68 2.39
N GLU A 12 7.87 -6.83 3.42
CA GLU A 12 7.50 -7.27 4.76
C GLU A 12 6.10 -7.90 4.76
N HIS A 13 5.88 -8.86 5.67
CA HIS A 13 4.65 -9.66 5.72
C HIS A 13 3.37 -8.80 5.72
N ASP A 14 3.35 -7.74 6.52
CA ASP A 14 2.22 -6.81 6.62
C ASP A 14 2.02 -5.98 5.34
N MET A 15 3.08 -5.69 4.58
CA MET A 15 2.97 -4.99 3.29
C MET A 15 2.35 -5.90 2.22
N LEU A 16 2.72 -7.19 2.22
CA LEU A 16 2.12 -8.18 1.34
C LEU A 16 0.64 -8.38 1.66
N LEU A 17 0.30 -8.52 2.94
CA LEU A 17 -1.08 -8.59 3.42
C LEU A 17 -1.87 -7.33 3.06
N ALA A 18 -1.31 -6.14 3.27
CA ALA A 18 -1.96 -4.90 2.87
C ALA A 18 -2.20 -4.84 1.36
N TYR A 19 -1.22 -5.24 0.56
CA TYR A 19 -1.38 -5.30 -0.88
C TYR A 19 -2.53 -6.24 -1.26
N VAL A 20 -2.54 -7.47 -0.74
CA VAL A 20 -3.59 -8.46 -1.07
C VAL A 20 -4.97 -8.03 -0.58
N TYR A 21 -5.08 -7.58 0.68
CA TYR A 21 -6.37 -7.20 1.28
C TYR A 21 -6.96 -5.94 0.68
N LEU A 22 -6.12 -4.96 0.32
CA LEU A 22 -6.60 -3.73 -0.31
C LEU A 22 -6.90 -3.94 -1.81
N MET A 23 -6.22 -4.86 -2.48
CA MET A 23 -6.51 -5.22 -3.89
C MET A 23 -7.76 -6.11 -4.03
N TYR A 24 -8.04 -6.97 -3.05
CA TYR A 24 -9.13 -7.96 -3.09
C TYR A 24 -9.99 -7.93 -1.82
N PRO A 25 -10.65 -6.80 -1.50
CA PRO A 25 -11.35 -6.61 -0.23
C PRO A 25 -12.45 -7.64 0.05
N ASN A 26 -13.09 -8.16 -1.01
CA ASN A 26 -14.15 -9.17 -0.90
C ASN A 26 -13.65 -10.57 -0.50
N MET A 27 -12.34 -10.83 -0.62
CA MET A 27 -11.72 -12.11 -0.22
C MET A 27 -11.17 -12.08 1.21
N SER A 28 -10.99 -10.89 1.81
CA SER A 28 -10.22 -10.72 3.04
C SER A 28 -11.00 -10.19 4.24
N TYR A 29 -12.26 -9.76 4.07
CA TYR A 29 -13.07 -9.16 5.14
C TYR A 29 -13.28 -10.08 6.38
N ARG A 30 -13.12 -11.39 6.23
CA ARG A 30 -13.32 -12.39 7.30
C ARG A 30 -12.04 -12.85 7.99
N LEU A 31 -10.89 -12.27 7.68
CA LEU A 31 -9.60 -12.68 8.24
C LEU A 31 -9.27 -11.82 9.47
N ASP A 32 -8.81 -12.47 10.55
CA ASP A 32 -8.56 -11.82 11.85
C ASP A 32 -7.59 -10.62 11.75
N ASP A 33 -6.64 -10.68 10.81
CA ASP A 33 -5.66 -9.63 10.58
C ASP A 33 -6.21 -8.40 9.84
N TYR A 34 -7.42 -8.49 9.26
CA TYR A 34 -8.01 -7.40 8.46
C TYR A 34 -8.16 -6.12 9.30
N GLY A 35 -8.62 -6.23 10.55
CA GLY A 35 -8.77 -5.08 11.45
C GLY A 35 -7.44 -4.36 11.73
N ARG A 36 -6.34 -5.13 11.92
CA ARG A 36 -4.99 -4.59 12.12
C ARG A 36 -4.49 -3.86 10.87
N ILE A 37 -4.67 -4.48 9.69
CA ILE A 37 -4.28 -3.91 8.40
C ILE A 37 -5.04 -2.62 8.11
N VAL A 38 -6.35 -2.57 8.38
CA VAL A 38 -7.15 -1.36 8.20
C VAL A 38 -6.70 -0.24 9.14
N LYS A 39 -6.42 -0.55 10.41
CA LYS A 39 -5.91 0.43 11.38
C LYS A 39 -4.58 1.05 10.93
N ASN A 40 -3.71 0.25 10.32
CA ASN A 40 -2.39 0.68 9.86
C ASN A 40 -2.34 1.03 8.35
N ARG A 41 -3.49 1.11 7.69
CA ARG A 41 -3.61 1.23 6.22
C ARG A 41 -2.76 2.35 5.64
N LYS A 42 -2.78 3.52 6.28
CA LYS A 42 -1.96 4.68 5.90
C LYS A 42 -0.47 4.31 5.84
N GLU A 43 0.08 3.79 6.93
CA GLU A 43 1.53 3.49 7.03
C GLU A 43 1.95 2.41 6.05
N LEU A 44 1.09 1.40 5.85
CA LEU A 44 1.33 0.30 4.92
C LEU A 44 1.33 0.79 3.46
N VAL A 45 0.34 1.60 3.08
CA VAL A 45 0.28 2.21 1.75
C VAL A 45 1.48 3.12 1.49
N MET A 46 1.85 3.97 2.45
CA MET A 46 3.00 4.85 2.30
C MET A 46 4.31 4.08 2.16
N SER A 47 4.45 2.95 2.85
CA SER A 47 5.62 2.08 2.73
C SER A 47 5.68 1.40 1.35
N LEU A 48 4.55 0.89 0.86
CA LEU A 48 4.44 0.32 -0.49
C LEU A 48 4.78 1.35 -1.59
N ILE A 49 4.40 2.62 -1.42
CA ILE A 49 4.79 3.71 -2.33
C ILE A 49 6.29 3.99 -2.23
N LYS A 50 6.84 4.07 -1.00
CA LYS A 50 8.26 4.34 -0.75
C LYS A 50 9.15 3.29 -1.41
N ASP A 51 8.75 2.02 -1.32
CA ASP A 51 9.48 0.89 -1.89
C ASP A 51 9.17 0.68 -3.38
N ARG A 52 8.45 1.63 -4.00
CA ARG A 52 8.07 1.64 -5.43
C ARG A 52 7.30 0.39 -5.85
N LYS A 53 6.59 -0.24 -4.92
CA LYS A 53 5.75 -1.42 -5.18
C LYS A 53 4.41 -1.03 -5.80
N ILE A 54 3.94 0.18 -5.51
CA ILE A 54 2.73 0.78 -6.09
C ILE A 54 2.98 2.26 -6.43
N SER A 55 2.21 2.80 -7.37
CA SER A 55 2.18 4.23 -7.64
C SER A 55 1.42 4.99 -6.55
N SER A 56 1.64 6.32 -6.47
CA SER A 56 0.89 7.20 -5.56
C SER A 56 -0.62 7.22 -5.88
N GLN A 57 -0.99 7.10 -7.16
CA GLN A 57 -2.38 6.96 -7.58
C GLN A 57 -2.98 5.66 -7.06
N ARG A 58 -2.32 4.51 -7.26
CA ARG A 58 -2.80 3.23 -6.69
C ARG A 58 -2.85 3.28 -5.17
N GLY A 59 -1.90 3.95 -4.52
CA GLY A 59 -1.93 4.18 -3.08
C GLY A 59 -3.17 4.94 -2.62
N SER A 60 -3.64 5.94 -3.37
CA SER A 60 -4.86 6.68 -3.03
C SER A 60 -6.13 5.82 -3.08
N GLU A 61 -6.20 4.92 -4.06
CA GLU A 61 -7.30 3.93 -4.18
C GLU A 61 -7.29 2.95 -3.01
N LEU A 62 -6.11 2.41 -2.66
CA LEU A 62 -5.96 1.44 -1.58
C LEU A 62 -6.18 2.07 -0.19
N TRP A 63 -5.77 3.32 0.02
CA TRP A 63 -6.05 4.04 1.26
C TRP A 63 -7.52 4.48 1.33
N GLY A 64 -8.14 4.83 0.20
CA GLY A 64 -9.51 5.38 0.14
C GLY A 64 -9.55 6.88 0.38
N VAL A 65 -8.53 7.61 -0.08
CA VAL A 65 -8.42 9.08 0.01
C VAL A 65 -8.13 9.65 -1.38
N SER A 66 -8.21 10.97 -1.55
CA SER A 66 -7.83 11.60 -2.82
C SER A 66 -6.33 11.45 -3.09
N HIS A 67 -5.94 11.46 -4.37
CA HIS A 67 -4.54 11.44 -4.76
C HIS A 67 -3.75 12.63 -4.18
N SER A 68 -4.35 13.81 -4.08
CA SER A 68 -3.75 14.99 -3.45
C SER A 68 -3.37 14.78 -1.98
N VAL A 69 -4.16 14.03 -1.22
CA VAL A 69 -3.86 13.69 0.18
C VAL A 69 -2.62 12.80 0.26
N VAL A 70 -2.49 11.84 -0.66
CA VAL A 70 -1.30 10.98 -0.74
C VAL A 70 -0.07 11.81 -1.10
N ILE A 71 -0.15 12.72 -2.07
CA ILE A 71 0.95 13.62 -2.42
C ILE A 71 1.36 14.51 -1.25
N ALA A 72 0.41 15.06 -0.50
CA ALA A 72 0.69 15.84 0.70
C ALA A 72 1.43 15.03 1.77
N GLU A 73 1.02 13.78 2.00
CA GLU A 73 1.69 12.88 2.94
C GLU A 73 3.09 12.46 2.46
N MET A 74 3.27 12.21 1.16
CA MET A 74 4.58 11.96 0.55
C MET A 74 5.53 13.14 0.78
N ASN A 75 5.04 14.38 0.56
CA ASN A 75 5.82 15.59 0.79
C ASN A 75 6.21 15.75 2.27
N LYS A 76 5.27 15.50 3.19
CA LYS A 76 5.54 15.52 4.65
C LYS A 76 6.66 14.55 5.04
N ARG A 77 6.75 13.41 4.35
CA ARG A 77 7.76 12.37 4.58
C ARG A 77 9.03 12.53 3.75
N ARG A 78 9.16 13.63 2.99
CA ARG A 78 10.30 13.88 2.07
C ARG A 78 10.50 12.76 1.06
N MET A 79 9.43 12.12 0.62
CA MET A 79 9.46 11.10 -0.42
C MET A 79 9.51 11.76 -1.80
N GLN A 80 10.35 11.25 -2.70
CA GLN A 80 10.38 11.74 -4.08
C GLN A 80 9.07 11.37 -4.78
N VAL A 81 8.36 12.40 -5.28
CA VAL A 81 7.21 12.20 -6.15
C VAL A 81 7.73 11.81 -7.52
N LEU A 82 7.62 10.52 -7.87
CA LEU A 82 7.75 10.11 -9.27
C LEU A 82 6.49 10.60 -9.99
N ARG A 83 6.67 11.62 -10.85
CA ARG A 83 5.67 12.08 -11.81
C ARG A 83 5.54 11.06 -12.94
#